data_AF-A0A919RHG2-F1
#
_entry.id   AF-A0A919RHG2-F1
#
_cell.length_a   1.000
_cell.length_b   1.000
_cell.length_c   1.000
_cell.angle_alpha   90.00
_cell.angle_beta   90.00
_cell.angle_gamma   90.00
#
_symmetry.space_group_name_H-M   'P 1'
#
loop_
_entity.id
_entity.type
_entity.pdbx_description
1 polymer ?
#
loop_
_entity_poly.entity_id
_entity_poly.type
_entity_poly.pdbx_seq_one_letter_code
_entity_poly.pdbx_strand_id
1 'polypeptide(L)'
;MHVDRWIPHMTARRQMRPTDVKRLNRTWRRNTEQRLGLIVESVTGPFNVGSIFRTAAAFGVEHVWLAGNATPPTNPKAQKTALGTDRLVTWSEPLPAADAVQAAKDEGLAVIAVELTGDALPLHESPLAGDVCLVVGGEDHGCSPALLEAADGVCYIPQVGRVGSFNVAVAAAIALAEARRQGWTAP
;
A
#
# COMPACT_ATOMS: atom_id res chain seq x y z
N MET A 1 10.45 -27.27 15.52
CA MET A 1 11.77 -27.43 14.87
C MET A 1 11.85 -26.42 13.73
N HIS A 2 12.60 -25.31 13.90
CA HIS A 2 13.10 -24.41 12.82
C HIS A 2 13.81 -23.19 13.44
N VAL A 3 14.83 -23.43 14.28
CA VAL A 3 15.77 -22.38 14.70
C VAL A 3 17.04 -22.37 13.82
N ASP A 4 17.18 -23.31 12.88
CA ASP A 4 18.38 -23.49 12.05
C ASP A 4 18.46 -22.60 10.80
N ARG A 5 17.50 -21.68 10.56
CA ARG A 5 17.61 -20.72 9.44
C ARG A 5 18.54 -19.54 9.73
N TRP A 6 18.99 -19.38 10.97
CA TRP A 6 19.93 -18.33 11.38
C TRP A 6 21.34 -18.90 11.52
N ILE A 7 21.86 -19.58 10.49
CA ILE A 7 23.28 -19.97 10.48
C ILE A 7 24.11 -18.68 10.36
N PRO A 8 25.01 -18.37 11.31
CA PRO A 8 25.87 -17.21 11.18
C PRO A 8 26.78 -17.40 9.96
N HIS A 9 26.57 -16.59 8.92
CA HIS A 9 27.56 -16.45 7.86
C HIS A 9 28.90 -15.99 8.47
N MET A 10 30.01 -16.49 7.92
CA MET A 10 31.39 -16.22 8.40
C MET A 10 31.80 -14.72 8.38
N THR A 11 30.94 -13.85 7.85
CA THR A 11 31.10 -12.40 7.86
C THR A 11 30.35 -11.77 9.03
N ALA A 12 31.04 -10.93 9.79
CA ALA A 12 30.43 -10.17 10.88
C ALA A 12 29.24 -9.34 10.37
N ARG A 13 28.11 -9.39 11.10
CA ARG A 13 26.92 -8.57 10.82
C ARG A 13 27.32 -7.10 10.79
N ARG A 14 27.06 -6.42 9.67
CA ARG A 14 27.34 -4.98 9.50
C ARG A 14 26.18 -4.29 8.79
N GLN A 15 25.88 -3.07 9.20
CA GLN A 15 24.93 -2.21 8.49
C GLN A 15 25.46 -1.83 7.09
N MET A 16 24.60 -1.96 6.09
CA MET A 16 24.91 -1.52 4.73
C MET A 16 25.15 -0.01 4.66
N ARG A 17 26.14 0.42 3.87
CA ARG A 17 26.34 1.85 3.63
C ARG A 17 25.22 2.38 2.72
N PRO A 18 24.90 3.68 2.77
CA PRO A 18 23.85 4.27 1.91
C PRO A 18 24.03 3.98 0.41
N THR A 19 25.28 3.92 -0.08
CA THR A 19 25.57 3.58 -1.48
C THR A 19 25.21 2.14 -1.84
N ASP A 20 25.43 1.21 -0.92
CA ASP A 20 25.15 -0.21 -1.12
C ASP A 20 23.62 -0.44 -1.12
N VAL A 21 22.90 0.22 -0.20
CA VAL A 21 21.42 0.22 -0.16
C VAL A 21 20.83 0.78 -1.46
N LYS A 22 21.35 1.90 -1.98
CA LYS A 22 20.88 2.48 -3.25
C LYS A 22 21.06 1.54 -4.43
N ARG A 23 22.19 0.82 -4.50
CA ARG A 23 22.46 -0.18 -5.55
C ARG A 23 21.50 -1.36 -5.44
N LEU A 24 21.25 -1.84 -4.21
CA LEU A 24 20.34 -2.93 -3.94
C LEU A 24 18.90 -2.58 -4.34
N ASN A 25 18.40 -1.42 -3.89
CA ASN A 25 17.06 -0.93 -4.23
C ASN A 25 16.87 -0.78 -5.75
N ARG A 26 17.91 -0.32 -6.48
CA ARG A 26 17.84 -0.23 -7.95
C ARG A 26 17.71 -1.61 -8.60
N THR A 27 18.38 -2.61 -8.06
CA THR A 27 18.33 -3.99 -8.56
C THR A 27 16.95 -4.59 -8.28
N TRP A 28 16.44 -4.44 -7.06
CA TRP A 28 15.09 -4.87 -6.71
C TRP A 28 14.02 -4.24 -7.61
N ARG A 29 14.06 -2.93 -7.82
CA ARG A 29 13.13 -2.23 -8.72
C ARG A 29 13.17 -2.74 -10.16
N ARG A 30 14.32 -3.19 -10.67
CA ARG A 30 14.44 -3.73 -12.04
C ARG A 30 13.87 -5.14 -12.17
N ASN A 31 13.81 -5.88 -11.07
CA ASN A 31 13.38 -7.28 -11.05
C ASN A 31 11.93 -7.41 -10.54
N THR A 32 11.24 -6.31 -10.27
CA THR A 32 9.83 -6.29 -9.91
C THR A 32 9.03 -5.85 -11.14
N GLU A 33 8.33 -6.78 -11.77
CA GLU A 33 7.50 -6.51 -12.96
C GLU A 33 6.06 -6.13 -12.60
N GLN A 34 5.56 -6.66 -11.47
CA GLN A 34 4.21 -6.37 -10.99
C GLN A 34 3.98 -4.87 -10.77
N ARG A 35 2.93 -4.32 -11.39
CA ARG A 35 2.47 -2.96 -11.17
C ARG A 35 1.63 -2.88 -9.90
N LEU A 36 1.79 -1.78 -9.17
CA LEU A 36 1.09 -1.57 -7.90
C LEU A 36 0.54 -0.15 -7.85
N GLY A 37 -0.78 -0.05 -7.72
CA GLY A 37 -1.53 1.17 -7.48
C GLY A 37 -2.05 1.27 -6.05
N LEU A 38 -2.50 2.45 -5.66
CA LEU A 38 -3.19 2.67 -4.39
C LEU A 38 -4.31 3.70 -4.55
N ILE A 39 -5.51 3.37 -4.08
CA ILE A 39 -6.58 4.34 -3.85
C ILE A 39 -6.62 4.67 -2.36
N VAL A 40 -6.66 5.97 -2.06
CA VAL A 40 -6.79 6.49 -0.70
C VAL A 40 -8.12 7.25 -0.61
N GLU A 41 -9.14 6.58 -0.07
CA GLU A 41 -10.47 7.14 0.05
C GLU A 41 -10.66 7.82 1.39
N SER A 42 -11.02 9.10 1.36
CA SER A 42 -11.49 9.86 2.53
C SER A 42 -10.56 9.83 3.75
N VAL A 43 -9.26 9.61 3.55
CA VAL A 43 -8.24 9.76 4.60
C VAL A 43 -7.95 11.24 4.79
N THR A 44 -8.43 11.80 5.90
CA THR A 44 -8.36 13.24 6.16
C THR A 44 -7.20 13.62 7.08
N GLY A 45 -6.65 12.67 7.83
CA GLY A 45 -5.50 12.91 8.69
C GLY A 45 -4.23 13.20 7.88
N PRO A 46 -3.67 14.43 7.87
CA PRO A 46 -2.53 14.75 7.00
C PRO A 46 -1.28 13.93 7.33
N PHE A 47 -1.08 13.55 8.60
CA PHE A 47 0.03 12.68 8.99
C PHE A 47 -0.13 11.24 8.49
N ASN A 48 -1.37 10.75 8.41
CA ASN A 48 -1.68 9.45 7.79
C ASN A 48 -1.38 9.53 6.30
N VAL A 49 -1.87 10.57 5.61
CA VAL A 49 -1.56 10.80 4.18
C VAL A 49 -0.07 10.82 3.93
N GLY A 50 0.70 11.63 4.66
CA GLY A 50 2.15 11.70 4.43
C GLY A 50 2.87 10.37 4.73
N SER A 51 2.40 9.60 5.71
CA SER A 51 2.92 8.27 6.02
C SER A 51 2.58 7.24 4.92
N ILE A 52 1.36 7.32 4.37
CA ILE A 52 0.92 6.50 3.24
C ILE A 52 1.76 6.79 2.01
N PHE A 53 1.96 8.06 1.63
CA PHE A 53 2.78 8.43 0.47
C PHE A 53 4.25 8.01 0.63
N ARG A 54 4.80 8.09 1.84
CA ARG A 54 6.14 7.59 2.13
C ARG A 54 6.24 6.07 1.97
N THR A 55 5.22 5.36 2.42
CA THR A 55 5.12 3.90 2.30
C THR A 55 4.93 3.48 0.84
N ALA A 56 4.06 4.17 0.11
CA ALA A 56 3.85 4.00 -1.32
C ALA A 56 5.16 4.16 -2.12
N ALA A 57 5.93 5.20 -1.84
CA ALA A 57 7.24 5.42 -2.46
C ALA A 57 8.26 4.31 -2.13
N ALA A 58 8.20 3.74 -0.92
CA ALA A 58 9.08 2.66 -0.49
C ALA A 58 8.77 1.34 -1.21
N PHE A 59 7.48 1.03 -1.39
CA PHE A 59 7.02 -0.15 -2.12
C PHE A 59 6.90 0.05 -3.64
N GLY A 60 7.23 1.23 -4.14
CA GLY A 60 7.21 1.53 -5.58
C GLY A 60 5.79 1.48 -6.15
N VAL A 61 4.82 2.05 -5.44
CA VAL A 61 3.50 2.34 -5.99
C VAL A 61 3.68 3.32 -7.16
N GLU A 62 3.07 3.02 -8.30
CA GLU A 62 3.20 3.81 -9.53
C GLU A 62 2.30 5.06 -9.47
N HIS A 63 1.07 4.86 -9.01
CA HIS A 63 0.06 5.91 -8.93
C HIS A 63 -0.79 5.79 -7.66
N VAL A 64 -1.08 6.95 -7.04
CA VAL A 64 -2.02 7.08 -5.92
C VAL A 64 -3.23 7.91 -6.36
N TRP A 65 -4.40 7.29 -6.42
CA TRP A 65 -5.65 8.04 -6.65
C TRP A 65 -6.24 8.44 -5.30
N LEU A 66 -6.44 9.75 -5.12
CA LEU A 66 -7.22 10.22 -3.99
C LEU A 66 -8.71 10.10 -4.32
N ALA A 67 -9.51 9.75 -3.33
CA ALA A 67 -10.95 9.63 -3.49
C ALA A 67 -11.72 10.27 -2.32
N GLY A 68 -12.97 10.66 -2.58
CA GLY A 68 -13.83 11.31 -1.60
C GLY A 68 -13.25 12.64 -1.12
N ASN A 69 -13.13 12.81 0.20
CA ASN A 69 -12.58 14.02 0.82
C ASN A 69 -11.12 13.86 1.29
N ALA A 70 -10.37 12.93 0.70
CA ALA A 70 -8.98 12.66 1.06
C ALA A 70 -8.12 13.94 1.01
N THR A 71 -7.28 14.12 2.04
CA THR A 71 -6.37 15.27 2.08
C THR A 71 -5.25 15.11 1.07
N PRO A 72 -4.97 16.11 0.21
CA PRO A 72 -3.86 16.02 -0.74
C PRO A 72 -2.49 15.93 -0.07
N PRO A 73 -1.50 15.23 -0.66
CA PRO A 73 -0.14 15.14 -0.11
C PRO A 73 0.57 16.51 -0.08
N THR A 74 0.12 17.48 -0.88
CA THR A 74 0.60 18.86 -0.89
C THR A 74 0.26 19.64 0.38
N ASN A 75 -0.60 19.10 1.25
CA ASN A 75 -0.88 19.69 2.56
C ASN A 75 0.42 19.87 3.38
N PRO A 76 0.72 21.07 3.92
CA PRO A 76 1.96 21.33 4.65
C PRO A 76 2.20 20.40 5.85
N LYS A 77 1.14 19.88 6.49
CA LYS A 77 1.27 18.90 7.59
C LYS A 77 1.62 17.51 7.07
N ALA A 78 1.09 17.10 5.92
CA ALA A 78 1.41 15.82 5.30
C ALA A 78 2.87 15.76 4.83
N GLN A 79 3.38 16.87 4.30
CA GLN A 79 4.77 17.03 3.87
C GLN A 79 5.78 16.76 4.99
N LYS A 80 5.44 17.06 6.25
CA LYS A 80 6.31 16.78 7.41
C LYS A 80 6.57 15.29 7.61
N THR A 81 5.62 14.43 7.27
CA THR A 81 5.73 12.97 7.39
C THR A 81 6.17 12.30 6.09
N ALA A 82 5.83 12.88 4.94
CA ALA A 82 6.27 12.40 3.64
C ALA A 82 7.77 12.62 3.41
N LEU A 83 8.38 13.66 4.02
CA LEU A 83 9.81 13.95 3.87
C LEU A 83 10.26 14.08 2.40
N GLY A 84 9.39 14.62 1.53
CA GLY A 84 9.66 14.84 0.11
C GLY A 84 9.48 13.61 -0.80
N THR A 85 8.99 12.48 -0.28
CA THR A 85 8.74 11.27 -1.08
C THR A 85 7.47 11.33 -1.91
N ASP A 86 6.58 12.28 -1.63
CA ASP A 86 5.40 12.59 -2.43
C ASP A 86 5.76 12.89 -3.89
N ARG A 87 6.95 13.44 -4.14
CA ARG A 87 7.48 13.69 -5.49
C ARG A 87 7.95 12.43 -6.22
N LEU A 88 7.99 11.29 -5.54
CA LEU A 88 8.46 10.01 -6.08
C LEU A 88 7.31 9.10 -6.51
N VAL A 89 6.06 9.54 -6.31
CA VAL A 89 4.84 8.79 -6.59
C VAL A 89 3.90 9.70 -7.38
N THR A 90 3.41 9.24 -8.52
CA THR A 90 2.39 9.97 -9.28
C THR A 90 1.07 9.91 -8.49
N TRP A 91 0.28 10.98 -8.51
CA TRP A 91 -1.02 10.96 -7.82
C TRP A 91 -2.04 11.86 -8.51
N SER A 92 -3.32 11.56 -8.29
CA SER A 92 -4.47 12.33 -8.80
C SER A 92 -5.21 13.03 -7.66
N GLU A 93 -5.74 14.22 -7.94
CA GLU A 93 -6.64 14.94 -7.03
C GLU A 93 -7.88 14.08 -6.67
N PRO A 94 -8.55 14.37 -5.54
CA PRO A 94 -9.70 13.59 -5.09
C PRO A 94 -10.80 13.47 -6.15
N LEU A 95 -11.15 12.22 -6.48
CA LEU A 95 -12.27 11.85 -7.35
C LEU A 95 -13.45 11.31 -6.51
N PRO A 96 -14.66 11.24 -7.07
CA PRO A 96 -15.70 10.36 -6.53
C PRO A 96 -15.19 8.92 -6.39
N ALA A 97 -15.67 8.20 -5.39
CA ALA A 97 -15.14 6.89 -5.00
C ALA A 97 -15.13 5.87 -6.16
N ALA A 98 -16.26 5.73 -6.85
CA ALA A 98 -16.40 4.83 -8.00
C ALA A 98 -15.51 5.27 -9.18
N ASP A 99 -15.32 6.57 -9.37
CA ASP A 99 -14.50 7.12 -10.46
C ASP A 99 -13.01 6.84 -10.23
N ALA A 100 -12.55 6.89 -8.97
CA ALA A 100 -11.17 6.51 -8.62
C ALA A 100 -10.91 5.02 -8.90
N VAL A 101 -11.88 4.16 -8.57
CA VAL A 101 -11.83 2.73 -8.90
C VAL A 101 -11.79 2.52 -10.40
N GLN A 102 -12.66 3.20 -11.15
CA GLN A 102 -12.69 3.08 -12.61
C GLN A 102 -11.37 3.57 -13.24
N ALA A 103 -10.81 4.68 -12.77
CA ALA A 103 -9.53 5.19 -13.27
C ALA A 103 -8.38 4.19 -13.09
N ALA A 104 -8.32 3.48 -11.96
CA ALA A 104 -7.32 2.42 -11.75
C ALA A 104 -7.55 1.21 -12.66
N LYS A 105 -8.81 0.82 -12.88
CA LYS A 105 -9.19 -0.27 -13.80
C LYS A 105 -8.87 0.06 -15.25
N ASP A 106 -9.05 1.31 -15.67
CA ASP A 106 -8.70 1.78 -17.01
C ASP A 106 -7.19 1.70 -17.28
N GLU A 107 -6.37 1.73 -16.22
CA GLU A 107 -4.93 1.44 -16.30
C GLU A 107 -4.57 -0.05 -16.26
N GLY A 108 -5.57 -0.94 -16.22
CA GLY A 108 -5.40 -2.39 -16.24
C GLY A 108 -5.09 -3.02 -14.87
N LEU A 109 -5.35 -2.30 -13.77
CA LEU A 109 -5.14 -2.82 -12.42
C LEU A 109 -6.41 -3.47 -11.87
N ALA A 110 -6.29 -4.65 -11.26
CA ALA A 110 -7.37 -5.22 -10.45
C ALA A 110 -7.49 -4.44 -9.13
N VAL A 111 -8.68 -3.97 -8.77
CA VAL A 111 -8.90 -3.12 -7.60
C VAL A 111 -9.38 -3.94 -6.41
N ILE A 112 -8.57 -4.02 -5.36
CA ILE A 112 -8.86 -4.81 -4.16
C ILE A 112 -8.96 -3.91 -2.93
N ALA A 113 -10.14 -3.86 -2.32
CA ALA A 113 -10.34 -3.05 -1.11
C ALA A 113 -9.82 -3.75 0.14
N VAL A 114 -9.16 -2.99 1.02
CA VAL A 114 -8.74 -3.48 2.34
C VAL A 114 -9.80 -3.09 3.36
N GLU A 115 -10.78 -3.96 3.55
CA GLU A 115 -11.95 -3.74 4.41
C GLU A 115 -12.49 -5.06 4.96
N LEU A 116 -13.17 -5.03 6.10
CA LEU A 116 -13.82 -6.20 6.68
C LEU A 116 -15.30 -6.29 6.24
N THR A 117 -15.54 -6.92 5.10
CA THR A 117 -16.89 -7.27 4.63
C THR A 117 -17.21 -8.75 4.87
N GLY A 118 -18.49 -9.15 4.75
CA GLY A 118 -18.92 -10.53 4.99
C GLY A 118 -18.36 -11.57 4.01
N ASP A 119 -17.87 -11.10 2.86
CA ASP A 119 -17.29 -11.87 1.76
C ASP A 119 -15.77 -11.64 1.59
N ALA A 120 -15.16 -10.82 2.46
CA ALA A 120 -13.75 -10.49 2.37
C ALA A 120 -12.84 -11.70 2.61
N LEU A 121 -11.80 -11.84 1.81
CA LEU A 121 -10.76 -12.86 1.99
C LEU A 121 -9.68 -12.38 2.98
N PRO A 122 -9.04 -13.28 3.74
CA PRO A 122 -7.83 -12.93 4.46
C PRO A 122 -6.78 -12.38 3.49
N LEU A 123 -6.10 -11.29 3.87
CA LEU A 123 -5.15 -10.58 3.00
C LEU A 123 -4.08 -11.50 2.40
N HIS A 124 -3.59 -12.48 3.18
CA HIS A 124 -2.56 -13.43 2.75
C HIS A 124 -3.07 -14.56 1.83
N GLU A 125 -4.39 -14.71 1.71
CA GLU A 125 -5.06 -15.65 0.79
C GLU A 125 -5.62 -14.93 -0.45
N SER A 126 -5.62 -13.59 -0.43
CA SER A 126 -6.14 -12.78 -1.53
C SER A 126 -5.19 -12.81 -2.73
N PRO A 127 -5.72 -12.83 -3.98
CA PRO A 127 -4.89 -12.94 -5.19
C PRO A 127 -4.25 -11.59 -5.54
N LEU A 128 -3.11 -11.28 -4.93
CA LEU A 128 -2.40 -10.00 -5.07
C LEU A 128 -1.09 -10.11 -5.87
N ALA A 129 -0.89 -11.20 -6.61
CA ALA A 129 0.35 -11.44 -7.37
C ALA A 129 0.40 -10.71 -8.74
N GLY A 130 -0.75 -10.39 -9.33
CA GLY A 130 -0.86 -9.64 -10.58
C GLY A 130 -0.82 -8.13 -10.39
N ASP A 131 -0.98 -7.40 -11.49
CA ASP A 131 -1.10 -5.94 -11.48
C ASP A 131 -2.34 -5.53 -10.68
N VAL A 132 -2.12 -4.84 -9.56
CA VAL A 132 -3.16 -4.63 -8.55
C VAL A 132 -3.15 -3.19 -8.04
N CYS A 133 -4.33 -2.66 -7.75
CA CYS A 133 -4.53 -1.42 -7.04
C CYS A 133 -5.22 -1.73 -5.71
N LEU A 134 -4.51 -1.49 -4.60
CA LEU A 134 -5.11 -1.66 -3.27
C LEU A 134 -5.94 -0.43 -2.91
N VAL A 135 -6.96 -0.60 -2.07
CA VAL A 135 -7.73 0.53 -1.52
C VAL A 135 -7.63 0.57 -0.01
N VAL A 136 -7.44 1.75 0.55
CA VAL A 136 -7.63 2.02 1.98
C VAL A 136 -8.64 3.14 2.18
N GLY A 137 -9.53 2.95 3.14
CA GLY A 137 -10.62 3.88 3.46
C GLY A 137 -10.33 4.82 4.63
N GLY A 138 -11.29 5.71 4.90
CA GLY A 138 -11.16 6.77 5.91
C GLY A 138 -11.13 6.23 7.33
N GLU A 139 -10.57 7.01 8.26
CA GLU A 139 -10.30 6.56 9.64
C GLU A 139 -11.56 6.16 10.43
N ASP A 140 -12.69 6.81 10.17
CA ASP A 140 -13.93 6.64 10.95
C ASP A 140 -14.91 5.64 10.32
N HIS A 141 -14.86 5.48 8.99
CA HIS A 141 -15.89 4.77 8.23
C HIS A 141 -15.35 3.70 7.30
N GLY A 142 -14.03 3.56 7.18
CA GLY A 142 -13.45 2.61 6.25
C GLY A 142 -13.77 2.97 4.80
N CYS A 143 -13.91 1.94 3.96
CA CYS A 143 -14.26 2.09 2.55
C CYS A 143 -15.77 2.36 2.38
N SER A 144 -16.14 3.30 1.51
CA SER A 144 -17.55 3.60 1.26
C SER A 144 -18.27 2.46 0.52
N PRO A 145 -19.61 2.34 0.67
CA PRO A 145 -20.38 1.36 -0.08
C PRO A 145 -20.19 1.46 -1.60
N ALA A 146 -20.10 2.68 -2.14
CA ALA A 146 -19.88 2.92 -3.56
C ALA A 146 -18.50 2.42 -4.02
N LEU A 147 -17.48 2.55 -3.16
CA LEU A 147 -16.15 2.01 -3.46
C LEU A 147 -16.15 0.48 -3.43
N LEU A 148 -16.77 -0.11 -2.40
CA LEU A 148 -16.84 -1.56 -2.22
C LEU A 148 -17.62 -2.23 -3.36
N GLU A 149 -18.70 -1.60 -3.82
CA GLU A 149 -19.49 -2.08 -4.97
C GLU A 149 -18.70 -2.03 -6.28
N ALA A 150 -17.83 -1.03 -6.45
CA ALA A 150 -17.04 -0.86 -7.67
C ALA A 150 -15.77 -1.73 -7.70
N ALA A 151 -15.25 -2.16 -6.55
CA ALA A 151 -14.03 -2.96 -6.44
C ALA A 151 -14.17 -4.37 -7.05
N ASP A 152 -13.08 -4.98 -7.49
CA ASP A 152 -13.06 -6.35 -8.01
C ASP A 152 -13.07 -7.41 -6.89
N GLY A 153 -12.69 -7.01 -5.68
CA GLY A 153 -12.72 -7.87 -4.50
C GLY A 153 -12.39 -7.10 -3.24
N VAL A 154 -12.60 -7.78 -2.11
CA VAL A 154 -12.31 -7.24 -0.78
C VAL A 154 -11.46 -8.22 0.00
N CYS A 155 -10.48 -7.68 0.72
CA CYS A 155 -9.62 -8.43 1.62
C CYS A 155 -9.50 -7.74 2.97
N TYR A 156 -9.17 -8.50 4.02
CA TYR A 156 -8.98 -7.96 5.35
C TYR A 156 -7.69 -8.45 5.99
N ILE A 157 -7.10 -7.62 6.86
CA ILE A 157 -5.94 -8.01 7.66
C ILE A 157 -6.45 -8.82 8.86
N PRO A 158 -6.05 -10.09 9.05
CA PRO A 158 -6.47 -10.85 10.22
C PRO A 158 -6.01 -10.20 11.53
N GLN A 159 -6.96 -9.94 12.44
CA GLN A 159 -6.72 -9.34 13.75
C GLN A 159 -7.12 -10.32 14.85
N VAL A 160 -6.14 -10.84 15.60
CA VAL A 160 -6.37 -11.78 16.71
C VAL A 160 -6.41 -11.09 18.08
N GLY A 161 -6.32 -9.77 18.10
CA GLY A 161 -6.31 -8.94 19.31
C GLY A 161 -7.70 -8.44 19.72
N ARG A 162 -7.73 -7.45 20.61
CA ARG A 162 -8.96 -6.81 21.11
C ARG A 162 -9.23 -5.44 20.51
N VAL A 163 -8.44 -5.02 19.51
CA VAL A 163 -8.60 -3.74 18.83
C VAL A 163 -9.33 -3.99 17.51
N GLY A 164 -10.36 -3.20 17.23
CA GLY A 164 -11.27 -3.43 16.10
C GLY A 164 -10.76 -2.96 14.74
N SER A 165 -9.66 -2.21 14.68
CA SER A 165 -9.08 -1.73 13.42
C SER A 165 -7.63 -1.28 13.61
N PHE A 166 -6.89 -1.22 12.51
CA PHE A 166 -5.57 -0.60 12.49
C PHE A 166 -5.68 0.89 12.18
N ASN A 167 -4.65 1.66 12.52
CA ASN A 167 -4.42 2.95 11.88
C ASN A 167 -4.31 2.76 10.35
N VAL A 168 -4.96 3.62 9.57
CA VAL A 168 -5.03 3.48 8.10
C VAL A 168 -3.66 3.43 7.41
N ALA A 169 -2.67 4.21 7.88
CA ALA A 169 -1.32 4.17 7.31
C ALA A 169 -0.61 2.84 7.61
N VAL A 170 -0.90 2.23 8.76
CA VAL A 170 -0.40 0.89 9.11
C VAL A 170 -1.09 -0.18 8.25
N ALA A 171 -2.41 -0.08 8.05
CA ALA A 171 -3.14 -0.99 7.17
C ALA A 171 -2.59 -0.94 5.73
N ALA A 172 -2.38 0.28 5.20
CA ALA A 172 -1.76 0.48 3.89
C ALA A 172 -0.36 -0.17 3.81
N ALA A 173 0.47 0.00 4.84
CA ALA A 173 1.81 -0.60 4.87
C ALA A 173 1.77 -2.14 4.87
N ILE A 174 0.87 -2.74 5.63
CA ILE A 174 0.70 -4.21 5.68
C ILE A 174 0.22 -4.73 4.33
N ALA A 175 -0.79 -4.10 3.74
CA ALA A 175 -1.37 -4.52 2.48
C ALA A 175 -0.36 -4.39 1.31
N LEU A 176 0.36 -3.26 1.23
CA LEU A 176 1.40 -3.05 0.21
C LEU A 176 2.55 -4.04 0.37
N ALA A 177 2.96 -4.34 1.61
CA ALA A 177 4.00 -5.33 1.88
C ALA A 177 3.57 -6.73 1.43
N GLU A 178 2.31 -7.11 1.65
CA GLU A 178 1.80 -8.42 1.23
C GLU A 178 1.66 -8.52 -0.29
N ALA A 179 1.12 -7.49 -0.96
CA ALA A 179 1.07 -7.47 -2.43
C ALA A 179 2.49 -7.62 -3.02
N ARG A 180 3.47 -6.91 -2.46
CA ARG A 180 4.87 -7.07 -2.86
C ARG A 180 5.44 -8.44 -2.50
N ARG A 181 5.07 -9.06 -1.38
CA ARG A 181 5.50 -10.43 -1.07
C ARG A 181 4.98 -11.43 -2.12
N GLN A 182 3.78 -11.23 -2.64
CA GLN A 182 3.17 -12.12 -3.64
C GLN A 182 3.72 -11.89 -5.06
N GLY A 183 3.90 -10.63 -5.47
CA GLY A 183 4.39 -10.31 -6.82
C GLY A 183 5.90 -10.13 -6.94
N TRP A 184 6.65 -10.06 -5.83
CA TRP A 184 8.11 -10.03 -5.86
C TRP A 184 8.68 -11.45 -5.82
N THR A 185 9.30 -11.85 -6.92
CA THR A 185 10.18 -13.01 -6.94
C THR A 185 11.59 -12.54 -6.57
N ALA A 186 12.12 -13.03 -5.44
CA ALA A 186 13.50 -12.72 -5.08
C ALA A 186 14.45 -13.24 -6.19
N PRO A 187 15.46 -12.46 -6.58
CA PRO A 187 16.48 -12.92 -7.53
C PRO A 187 17.33 -14.07 -6.96
#